data_AF-A0A940CV28-F1
#
_entry.id   AF-A0A940CV28-F1
#
_cell.length_a   1.000
_cell.length_b   1.000
_cell.length_c   1.000
_cell.angle_alpha   90.00
_cell.angle_beta   90.00
_cell.angle_gamma   90.00
#
_symmetry.space_group_name_H-M   'P 1'
#
loop_
_entity.id
_entity.type
_entity.pdbx_description
1 polymer ?
#
loop_
_entity_poly.entity_id
_entity_poly.type
_entity_poly.pdbx_seq_one_letter_code
_entity_poly.pdbx_strand_id
1 'polypeptide(L)'
;MEEILSLNSEEMEKLSFNDLVEKIEEIKDYFHQNEVDIELALKLYGKAVELLAIARAKLINFKKEKEEIDEKYREFLERLEREENGGEEENLF
;
A
#
# COMPACT_ATOMS: atom_id res chain seq x y z
N MET A 1 -16.97 4.04 15.42
CA MET A 1 -16.57 2.68 15.85
C MET A 1 -17.44 1.57 15.26
N GLU A 2 -18.78 1.65 15.34
CA GLU A 2 -19.66 0.62 14.75
C GLU A 2 -19.44 0.44 13.24
N GLU A 3 -19.24 1.53 12.51
CA GLU A 3 -18.91 1.49 11.08
C GLU A 3 -17.65 0.62 10.81
N ILE A 4 -16.58 0.85 11.56
CA ILE A 4 -15.32 0.09 11.42
C ILE A 4 -15.53 -1.40 11.76
N LEU A 5 -16.30 -1.70 12.81
CA LEU A 5 -16.59 -3.08 13.21
C LEU A 5 -17.51 -3.80 12.22
N SER A 6 -18.35 -3.07 11.49
CA SER A 6 -19.28 -3.64 10.52
C SER A 6 -18.63 -4.06 9.21
N LEU A 7 -17.43 -3.53 8.91
CA LEU A 7 -16.71 -3.86 7.69
C LEU A 7 -16.43 -5.36 7.61
N ASN A 8 -16.69 -5.98 6.48
CA ASN A 8 -16.22 -7.34 6.19
C ASN A 8 -14.88 -7.32 5.42
N SER A 9 -14.30 -8.50 5.18
CA SER A 9 -13.00 -8.61 4.50
C SER A 9 -13.00 -8.00 3.10
N GLU A 10 -14.05 -8.22 2.31
CA GLU A 10 -14.15 -7.71 0.94
C GLU A 10 -14.28 -6.18 0.91
N GLU A 11 -15.01 -5.61 1.86
CA GLU A 11 -15.16 -4.16 2.00
C GLU A 11 -13.83 -3.52 2.39
N MET A 12 -13.10 -4.12 3.34
CA MET A 12 -11.77 -3.64 3.73
C MET A 12 -10.76 -3.73 2.57
N GLU A 13 -10.83 -4.78 1.74
CA GLU A 13 -9.95 -4.91 0.57
C GLU A 13 -10.18 -3.82 -0.48
N LYS A 14 -11.40 -3.29 -0.59
CA LYS A 14 -11.74 -2.20 -1.53
C LYS A 14 -11.25 -0.83 -1.06
N LEU A 15 -10.92 -0.67 0.22
CA LEU A 15 -10.42 0.58 0.76
C LEU A 15 -9.06 0.96 0.19
N SER A 16 -8.79 2.27 0.12
CA SER A 16 -7.46 2.77 -0.17
C SER A 16 -6.51 2.45 0.99
N PHE A 17 -5.19 2.48 0.74
CA PHE A 17 -4.22 2.31 1.82
C PHE A 17 -4.38 3.41 2.88
N ASN A 18 -4.66 4.65 2.47
CA ASN A 18 -4.84 5.76 3.40
C ASN A 18 -6.11 5.56 4.24
N ASP A 19 -7.21 5.11 3.64
CA ASP A 19 -8.46 4.86 4.38
C ASP A 19 -8.27 3.77 5.44
N LEU A 20 -7.50 2.72 5.11
CA LEU A 20 -7.14 1.66 6.07
C LEU A 20 -6.35 2.24 7.25
N VAL A 21 -5.35 3.09 6.98
CA VAL A 21 -4.52 3.73 8.01
C VAL A 21 -5.35 4.68 8.86
N GLU A 22 -6.20 5.52 8.26
CA GLU A 22 -7.09 6.44 8.98
C GLU A 22 -7.99 5.66 9.95
N LYS A 23 -8.61 4.56 9.52
CA LYS A 23 -9.43 3.71 10.39
C LYS A 23 -8.62 3.05 11.52
N ILE A 24 -7.36 2.67 11.27
CA ILE A 24 -6.47 2.14 12.31
C ILE A 24 -6.13 3.23 13.33
N GLU A 25 -5.87 4.45 12.87
CA GLU A 25 -5.60 5.62 13.71
C GLU A 25 -6.82 5.97 14.57
N GLU A 26 -8.03 5.93 14.01
CA GLU A 26 -9.27 6.09 14.78
C GLU A 26 -9.41 5.04 15.89
N ILE A 27 -9.07 3.76 15.61
CA ILE A 27 -9.05 2.70 16.63
C ILE A 27 -8.01 3.00 17.71
N LYS A 28 -6.82 3.44 17.31
CA LYS A 28 -5.74 3.80 18.24
C LYS A 28 -6.16 4.96 19.14
N ASP A 29 -6.79 5.99 18.58
CA ASP A 29 -7.21 7.18 19.34
C ASP A 29 -8.30 6.83 20.35
N TYR A 30 -9.19 5.89 20.03
CA TYR A 30 -10.15 5.34 20.99
C TYR A 30 -9.46 4.69 22.21
N PHE A 31 -8.36 3.95 22.00
CA PHE A 31 -7.62 3.34 23.12
C PHE A 31 -6.93 4.35 24.06
N HIS A 32 -6.75 5.59 23.62
CA HIS A 32 -6.14 6.65 24.44
C HIS A 32 -7.15 7.44 25.28
N GLN A 33 -8.44 7.08 25.23
CA GLN A 33 -9.47 7.73 26.02
C GLN A 33 -9.40 7.32 27.51
N ASN A 34 -9.82 8.20 28.42
CA ASN A 34 -9.74 7.97 29.87
C ASN A 34 -10.66 6.83 30.35
N GLU A 35 -11.76 6.57 29.65
CA GLU A 35 -12.71 5.50 29.97
C GLU A 35 -12.94 4.66 28.72
N VAL A 36 -12.31 3.49 28.67
CA VAL A 36 -12.41 2.55 27.55
C VAL A 36 -13.30 1.39 27.94
N ASP A 37 -14.36 1.16 27.17
CA ASP A 37 -15.11 -0.10 27.25
C ASP A 37 -14.23 -1.24 26.75
N ILE A 38 -13.88 -2.17 27.66
CA ILE A 38 -12.97 -3.28 27.42
C ILE A 38 -13.54 -4.26 26.37
N GLU A 39 -14.85 -4.52 26.36
CA GLU A 39 -15.45 -5.44 25.40
C GLU A 39 -15.41 -4.87 23.98
N LEU A 40 -15.71 -3.58 23.86
CA LEU A 40 -15.59 -2.86 22.60
C LEU A 40 -14.11 -2.79 22.16
N ALA A 41 -13.21 -2.52 23.10
CA ALA A 41 -11.78 -2.44 22.82
C ALA A 41 -11.21 -3.76 22.27
N LEU A 42 -11.63 -4.89 22.83
CA LEU A 42 -11.19 -6.20 22.36
C LEU A 42 -11.65 -6.47 20.92
N LYS A 43 -12.89 -6.10 20.58
CA LYS A 43 -13.42 -6.22 19.20
C LYS A 43 -12.65 -5.32 18.24
N LEU A 44 -12.40 -4.08 18.64
CA LEU A 44 -11.64 -3.12 17.83
C LEU A 44 -10.19 -3.54 17.63
N TYR A 45 -9.57 -4.16 18.63
CA TYR A 45 -8.22 -4.71 18.50
C TYR A 45 -8.16 -5.81 17.43
N GLY A 46 -9.08 -6.77 17.48
CA GLY A 46 -9.20 -7.79 16.43
C GLY A 46 -9.39 -7.16 15.04
N LYS A 47 -10.25 -6.14 14.97
CA LYS A 47 -10.51 -5.41 13.72
C LYS A 47 -9.29 -4.65 13.19
N ALA A 48 -8.50 -4.02 14.07
CA ALA A 48 -7.27 -3.35 13.71
C ALA A 48 -6.26 -4.33 13.10
N VAL A 49 -6.16 -5.55 13.64
CA VAL A 49 -5.27 -6.59 13.08
C VAL A 49 -5.68 -6.97 11.66
N GLU A 50 -6.98 -7.12 11.38
CA GLU A 50 -7.49 -7.38 10.03
C GLU A 50 -7.14 -6.24 9.06
N LEU A 51 -7.41 -4.99 9.46
CA LEU A 51 -7.08 -3.80 8.67
C LEU A 51 -5.57 -3.71 8.39
N LEU A 52 -4.73 -3.97 9.38
CA LEU A 52 -3.28 -3.97 9.27
C LEU A 52 -2.77 -5.06 8.32
N ALA A 53 -3.36 -6.26 8.35
CA ALA A 53 -2.99 -7.35 7.46
C ALA A 53 -3.23 -6.97 5.99
N ILE A 54 -4.38 -6.36 5.69
CA ILE A 54 -4.74 -5.88 4.35
C ILE A 54 -3.83 -4.72 3.93
N ALA A 55 -3.60 -3.75 4.81
CA ALA A 55 -2.70 -2.63 4.54
C ALA A 55 -1.27 -3.10 4.20
N ARG A 56 -0.76 -4.09 4.94
CA ARG A 56 0.54 -4.72 4.68
C ARG A 56 0.57 -5.41 3.32
N ALA A 57 -0.48 -6.13 2.94
CA ALA A 57 -0.57 -6.78 1.64
C ALA A 57 -0.53 -5.75 0.50
N LYS A 58 -1.27 -4.63 0.61
CA LYS A 58 -1.24 -3.53 -0.36
C LYS A 58 0.16 -2.91 -0.48
N LEU A 59 0.86 -2.68 0.63
CA LEU A 59 2.24 -2.17 0.59
C LEU A 59 3.21 -3.09 -0.16
N ILE A 60 3.08 -4.40 0.04
CA ILE A 60 3.91 -5.38 -0.69
C ILE A 60 3.63 -5.27 -2.20
N ASN A 61 2.37 -5.13 -2.59
CA ASN A 61 2.00 -4.98 -4.01
C ASN A 61 2.55 -3.68 -4.58
N PHE A 62 2.39 -2.54 -3.91
CA PHE A 62 2.95 -1.26 -4.36
C PHE A 62 4.48 -1.30 -4.49
N LYS A 63 5.16 -2.02 -3.59
CA LYS A 63 6.61 -2.21 -3.69
C LYS A 63 6.98 -2.97 -4.96
N LYS A 64 6.26 -4.05 -5.27
CA LYS A 64 6.48 -4.83 -6.50
C LYS A 64 6.19 -4.02 -7.76
N GLU A 65 5.07 -3.30 -7.78
CA GLU A 65 4.69 -2.43 -8.90
C GLU A 65 5.76 -1.36 -9.15
N LYS A 66 6.31 -0.76 -8.09
CA LYS A 66 7.43 0.17 -8.21
C LYS A 66 8.67 -0.49 -8.80
N GLU A 67 9.04 -1.68 -8.32
CA GLU A 67 10.19 -2.43 -8.84
C GLU A 67 10.03 -2.76 -10.34
N GLU A 68 8.83 -3.12 -10.78
CA GLU A 68 8.52 -3.34 -12.20
C GLU A 68 8.61 -2.07 -13.05
N ILE A 69 8.15 -0.93 -12.51
CA ILE A 69 8.25 0.38 -13.18
C ILE A 69 9.72 0.78 -13.31
N ASP A 70 10.50 0.64 -12.24
CA ASP A 70 11.92 0.97 -12.22
C ASP A 70 12.69 0.13 -13.24
N GLU A 71 12.35 -1.15 -13.40
CA GLU A 71 12.97 -2.03 -14.38
C GLU A 71 12.61 -1.66 -15.82
N LYS A 72 11.32 -1.39 -16.10
CA LYS A 72 10.88 -0.92 -17.42
C LYS A 72 11.55 0.40 -17.80
N TYR A 73 11.74 1.29 -16.83
CA TYR A 73 12.44 2.55 -17.04
C TYR A 73 13.93 2.33 -17.36
N ARG A 74 14.60 1.41 -16.67
CA ARG A 74 15.99 1.02 -16.96
C ARG A 74 16.12 0.46 -18.38
N GLU A 75 15.27 -0.49 -18.76
CA GLU A 75 15.26 -1.06 -20.12
C GLU A 75 15.02 0.01 -21.20
N PHE A 76 14.15 0.98 -20.91
CA PHE A 76 13.89 2.09 -21.82
C PHE A 76 15.14 2.97 -22.03
N LEU A 77 15.85 3.32 -20.96
CA LEU A 77 17.11 4.07 -21.06
C LEU A 77 18.19 3.31 -21.83
N GLU A 78 18.36 2.02 -21.55
CA GLU A 78 19.33 1.18 -22.28
C GLU A 78 19.03 1.09 -23.78
N ARG A 79 17.75 1.11 -24.17
CA ARG A 79 17.35 1.15 -25.58
C ARG A 79 17.71 2.49 -26.23
N LEU A 80 17.43 3.61 -25.55
CA LEU A 80 17.79 4.94 -26.05
C LEU A 80 19.30 5.08 -26.22
N GLU A 81 20.10 4.63 -25.24
CA GLU A 81 21.57 4.67 -25.33
C GLU A 81 22.09 3.81 -26.49
N ARG A 82 21.48 2.66 -26.78
CA ARG A 82 21.85 1.83 -27.93
C ARG A 82 21.49 2.49 -29.26
N GLU A 83 20.36 3.18 -29.33
CA GLU A 83 19.94 3.93 -30.52
C GLU A 83 20.86 5.14 -30.78
N GLU A 84 21.29 5.84 -29.73
CA GLU A 84 22.25 6.95 -29.84
C GLU A 84 23.66 6.46 -30.25
N ASN A 85 24.18 5.41 -29.62
CA ASN A 85 25.52 4.88 -29.92
C ASN A 85 25.58 4.08 -31.25
N GLY A 86 24.46 3.51 -31.70
CA GLY A 86 24.36 2.82 -32.99
C GLY A 86 24.37 3.76 -34.21
N GLY A 87 24.10 5.05 -34.02
CA GLY A 87 24.13 6.06 -35.08
C GLY A 87 25.53 6.62 -35.40
N GLU A 88 26.53 6.38 -34.53
CA GLU A 88 27.90 6.87 -34.74
C GLU A 88 28.77 5.91 -35.59
N GLU A 89 28.47 4.60 -35.63
CA GLU A 89 29.25 3.64 -36.41
C GLU A 89 28.91 3.64 -37.92
N GLU A 90 27.74 4.11 -38.34
CA GLU A 90 27.36 4.18 -39.76
C GLU A 90 27.93 5.40 -40.53
N ASN A 91 28.59 6.35 -39.86
CA ASN A 91 29.18 7.54 -40.50
C ASN A 91 30.72 7.50 -40.63
N LEU A 92 31.36 6.35 -40.37
CA LEU A 92 32.82 6.18 -40.40
C LEU A 92 33.35 5.33 -41.55
N PHE A 93 32.52 4.99 -42.55
CA PHE A 93 32.97 4.33 -43.79
C PHE A 93 32.39 4.97 -45.05
#